data_AF-A0A828U6X5-F1
#
_entry.id   AF-A0A828U6X5-F1
#
_cell.length_a   1.000
_cell.length_b   1.000
_cell.length_c   1.000
_cell.angle_alpha   90.00
_cell.angle_beta   90.00
_cell.angle_gamma   90.00
#
_symmetry.space_group_name_H-M   'P 1'
#
loop_
_entity.id
_entity.type
_entity.pdbx_description
1 polymer ?
#
loop_
_entity_poly.entity_id
_entity_poly.type
_entity_poly.pdbx_seq_one_letter_code
_entity_poly.pdbx_strand_id
1 'polypeptide(L)'
;MKYLASFRTTLKASRYMFRALALVLWLLIAFSSVFYIVNALHQRESEIRQEFNLSSDQAQRFIQRTSDVMKELKYIAENRLSAENGVLSPRGRETQTDVPAFEPLFADSDCSAMSNTWRGSLESLAWFMRYWRDNFSAAYDLNRVFLIGSDNLCMANFGLRDMPVERDTALKALHERINKYRNAPQDDSGSNLYWISEGPRPGVGYFYALTPVYLANRLQALLGVEQTIRMENFFLPGTLPMGVTILDENGHTLISLTGPESKIKGDPRWMQERSWFGYTEGFRELVLKKICHPHR
;
A
#
# COMPACT_ATOMS: atom_id res chain seq x y z
N MET A 1 -55.29 71.22 -35.06
CA MET A 1 -54.64 70.49 -33.95
C MET A 1 -54.39 69.05 -34.40
N LYS A 2 -53.13 68.66 -34.64
CA LYS A 2 -52.73 67.32 -35.09
C LYS A 2 -52.01 66.61 -33.94
N TYR A 3 -52.71 65.73 -33.23
CA TYR A 3 -52.14 64.86 -32.19
C TYR A 3 -52.73 63.44 -32.31
N LEU A 4 -52.42 62.73 -33.40
CA LEU A 4 -52.79 61.30 -33.56
C LEU A 4 -51.67 60.46 -34.20
N ALA A 5 -50.40 60.82 -34.00
CA ALA A 5 -49.26 60.04 -34.49
C ALA A 5 -48.49 59.28 -33.37
N SER A 6 -48.80 59.49 -32.09
CA SER A 6 -47.94 59.02 -31.00
C SER A 6 -48.37 57.67 -30.38
N PHE A 7 -49.60 57.21 -30.57
CA PHE A 7 -50.10 56.02 -29.85
C PHE A 7 -49.63 54.68 -30.45
N ARG A 8 -49.53 54.56 -31.78
CA ARG A 8 -49.15 53.29 -32.43
C ARG A 8 -47.66 52.97 -32.31
N THR A 9 -46.81 54.00 -32.28
CA THR A 9 -45.35 53.86 -32.13
C THR A 9 -44.98 53.55 -30.68
N THR A 10 -45.63 54.21 -29.71
CA THR A 10 -45.44 53.93 -28.27
C THR A 10 -45.91 52.54 -27.85
N LEU A 11 -47.03 52.03 -28.39
CA LEU A 11 -47.51 50.65 -28.13
C LEU A 11 -46.60 49.57 -28.73
N LYS A 12 -45.99 49.83 -29.90
CA LYS A 12 -44.97 48.93 -30.48
C LYS A 12 -43.69 48.96 -29.65
N ALA A 13 -43.22 50.15 -29.26
CA ALA A 13 -42.02 50.30 -28.44
C ALA A 13 -42.17 49.63 -27.06
N SER A 14 -43.34 49.74 -26.41
CA SER A 14 -43.60 49.07 -25.13
C SER A 14 -43.60 47.54 -25.27
N ARG A 15 -44.16 46.99 -26.36
CA ARG A 15 -44.14 45.54 -26.64
C ARG A 15 -42.72 45.01 -26.88
N TYR A 16 -41.86 45.76 -27.57
CA TYR A 16 -40.46 45.38 -27.75
C TYR A 16 -39.66 45.52 -26.44
N MET A 17 -39.91 46.55 -25.64
CA MET A 17 -39.32 46.71 -24.30
C MET A 17 -39.69 45.55 -23.37
N PHE A 18 -40.97 45.15 -23.32
CA PHE A 18 -41.39 44.00 -22.51
C PHE A 18 -40.76 42.69 -22.97
N ARG A 19 -40.60 42.48 -24.29
CA ARG A 19 -39.92 41.30 -24.84
C ARG A 19 -38.42 41.30 -24.52
N ALA A 20 -37.76 42.45 -24.63
CA ALA A 20 -36.35 42.60 -24.27
C ALA A 20 -36.14 42.35 -22.77
N LEU A 21 -37.01 42.90 -21.92
CA LEU A 21 -36.95 42.71 -20.48
C LEU A 21 -37.20 41.24 -20.10
N ALA A 22 -38.19 40.58 -20.73
CA ALA A 22 -38.43 39.15 -20.55
C ALA A 22 -37.23 38.29 -20.97
N LEU A 23 -36.57 38.62 -22.09
CA LEU A 23 -35.36 37.91 -22.53
C LEU A 23 -34.19 38.11 -21.57
N VAL A 24 -33.97 39.34 -21.07
CA VAL A 24 -32.94 39.62 -20.07
C VAL A 24 -33.20 38.86 -18.78
N LEU A 25 -34.44 38.85 -18.31
CA LEU A 25 -34.82 38.12 -17.10
C LEU A 25 -34.65 36.60 -17.28
N TRP A 26 -34.99 36.08 -18.45
CA TRP A 26 -34.77 34.67 -18.80
C TRP A 26 -33.28 34.31 -18.86
N LEU A 27 -32.46 35.15 -19.51
CA LEU A 27 -31.00 34.96 -19.55
C LEU A 27 -30.38 35.05 -18.14
N LEU A 28 -30.89 35.94 -17.29
CA LEU A 28 -30.40 36.10 -15.92
C LEU A 28 -30.72 34.88 -15.06
N ILE A 29 -31.92 34.30 -15.20
CA ILE A 29 -32.30 33.03 -14.57
C ILE A 29 -31.45 31.88 -15.12
N ALA A 30 -31.25 31.81 -16.44
CA ALA A 30 -30.42 30.77 -17.04
C ALA A 30 -28.98 30.86 -16.53
N PHE A 31 -28.39 32.06 -16.49
CA PHE A 31 -27.03 32.28 -16.00
C PHE A 31 -26.89 31.97 -14.51
N SER A 32 -27.85 32.39 -13.68
CA SER A 32 -27.83 32.08 -12.25
C SER A 32 -27.97 30.58 -11.99
N SER A 33 -28.80 29.88 -12.77
CA SER A 33 -28.97 28.43 -12.66
C SER A 33 -27.68 27.67 -13.03
N VAL A 34 -27.00 28.07 -14.11
CA VAL A 34 -25.71 27.47 -14.51
C VAL A 34 -24.67 27.70 -13.43
N PHE A 35 -24.55 28.92 -12.91
CA PHE A 35 -23.58 29.22 -11.86
C PHE A 35 -23.86 28.42 -10.59
N TYR A 36 -25.13 28.28 -10.21
CA TYR A 36 -25.52 27.46 -9.06
C TYR A 36 -25.14 25.99 -9.24
N ILE A 37 -25.44 25.41 -10.41
CA ILE A 37 -25.11 24.01 -10.73
C ILE A 37 -23.59 23.79 -10.74
N VAL A 38 -22.83 24.68 -11.38
CA VAL A 38 -21.36 24.60 -11.44
C VAL A 38 -20.76 24.71 -10.03
N ASN A 39 -21.25 25.63 -9.21
CA ASN A 39 -20.78 25.78 -7.85
C ASN A 39 -21.11 24.55 -6.98
N ALA A 40 -22.32 24.00 -7.12
CA ALA A 40 -22.71 22.77 -6.44
C ALA A 40 -21.86 21.57 -6.89
N LEU A 41 -21.53 21.48 -8.19
CA LEU A 41 -20.69 20.43 -8.73
C LEU A 41 -19.25 20.53 -8.23
N HIS A 42 -18.67 21.73 -8.21
CA HIS A 42 -17.33 21.94 -7.65
C HIS A 42 -17.26 21.61 -6.16
N GLN A 43 -18.27 21.96 -5.39
CA GLN A 43 -18.33 21.61 -3.97
C GLN A 43 -18.36 20.08 -3.76
N ARG A 44 -19.16 19.36 -4.56
CA ARG A 44 -19.20 17.89 -4.52
C ARG A 44 -17.90 17.27 -4.98
N GLU A 45 -17.28 17.80 -6.03
CA GLU A 45 -15.99 17.33 -6.51
C GLU A 45 -14.90 17.53 -5.46
N SER A 46 -14.86 18.68 -4.77
CA SER A 46 -13.87 18.93 -3.72
C SER A 46 -14.06 18.01 -2.51
N GLU A 47 -15.31 17.75 -2.11
CA GLU A 47 -15.65 16.79 -1.06
C GLU A 47 -15.13 15.38 -1.42
N ILE A 48 -15.42 14.90 -2.63
CA ILE A 48 -14.99 13.56 -3.09
C ILE A 48 -13.45 13.49 -3.18
N ARG A 49 -12.81 14.52 -3.75
CA ARG A 49 -11.34 14.58 -3.81
C ARG A 49 -10.73 14.54 -2.42
N GLN A 50 -11.32 15.24 -1.45
CA GLN A 50 -10.85 15.23 -0.07
C GLN A 50 -10.97 13.84 0.56
N GLU A 51 -12.11 13.17 0.39
CA GLU A 51 -12.35 11.81 0.90
C GLU A 51 -11.38 10.78 0.30
N PHE A 52 -11.15 10.85 -1.01
CA PHE A 52 -10.18 9.98 -1.69
C PHE A 52 -8.75 10.29 -1.26
N ASN A 53 -8.38 11.56 -1.06
CA ASN A 53 -7.07 11.93 -0.54
C ASN A 53 -6.83 11.39 0.87
N LEU A 54 -7.82 11.50 1.76
CA LEU A 54 -7.74 10.96 3.13
C LEU A 54 -7.54 9.44 3.12
N SER A 55 -8.28 8.73 2.28
CA SER A 55 -8.15 7.27 2.11
C SER A 55 -6.77 6.89 1.55
N SER A 56 -6.29 7.63 0.54
CA SER A 56 -4.94 7.42 0.02
C SER A 56 -3.85 7.71 1.06
N ASP A 57 -4.03 8.72 1.91
CA ASP A 57 -3.08 9.04 2.98
C ASP A 57 -3.06 7.93 4.04
N GLN A 58 -4.21 7.31 4.32
CA GLN A 58 -4.30 6.15 5.21
C GLN A 58 -3.52 4.95 4.66
N ALA A 59 -3.70 4.63 3.38
CA ALA A 59 -2.92 3.57 2.71
C ALA A 59 -1.41 3.88 2.69
N GLN A 60 -1.04 5.13 2.40
CA GLN A 60 0.36 5.57 2.41
C GLN A 60 0.99 5.45 3.80
N ARG A 61 0.29 5.87 4.86
CA ARG A 61 0.75 5.74 6.25
C ARG A 61 0.94 4.29 6.67
N PHE A 62 0.09 3.39 6.18
CA PHE A 62 0.24 1.96 6.45
C PHE A 62 1.59 1.44 5.91
N ILE A 63 1.89 1.72 4.64
CA ILE A 63 3.14 1.29 4.00
C ILE A 63 4.37 1.94 4.66
N GLN A 64 4.28 3.23 4.99
CA GLN A 64 5.35 3.95 5.69
C GLN A 64 5.64 3.34 7.06
N ARG A 65 4.60 3.02 7.84
CA ARG A 65 4.75 2.38 9.16
C ARG A 65 5.48 1.04 9.06
N THR A 66 5.16 0.22 8.07
CA THR A 66 5.85 -1.05 7.86
C THR A 66 7.32 -0.85 7.48
N SER A 67 7.63 0.17 6.67
CA SER A 67 9.02 0.55 6.39
C SER A 67 9.79 0.96 7.66
N ASP A 68 9.17 1.74 8.54
CA ASP A 68 9.82 2.21 9.77
C ASP A 68 10.11 1.04 10.72
N VAL A 69 9.16 0.12 10.89
CA VAL A 69 9.38 -1.12 11.64
C VAL A 69 10.50 -1.96 11.02
N MET A 70 10.56 -2.05 9.69
CA MET A 70 11.63 -2.78 9.01
C MET A 70 13.01 -2.18 9.31
N LYS A 71 13.14 -0.86 9.35
CA LYS A 71 14.40 -0.18 9.68
C LYS A 71 14.83 -0.49 11.12
N GLU A 72 13.89 -0.47 12.07
CA GLU A 72 14.18 -0.82 13.46
C GLU A 72 14.63 -2.28 13.60
N LEU A 73 13.90 -3.21 12.99
CA LEU A 73 14.24 -4.63 13.02
C LEU A 73 15.58 -4.91 12.34
N LYS A 74 15.87 -4.22 11.21
CA LYS A 74 17.17 -4.29 10.53
C LYS A 74 18.31 -3.86 11.45
N TYR A 75 18.20 -2.69 12.07
CA TYR A 75 19.23 -2.17 12.97
C TYR A 75 19.55 -3.14 14.11
N ILE A 76 18.52 -3.80 14.64
CA ILE A 76 18.68 -4.79 15.72
C ILE A 76 19.30 -6.08 15.19
N ALA A 77 18.87 -6.55 14.02
CA ALA A 77 19.44 -7.72 13.37
C ALA A 77 20.94 -7.51 13.08
N GLU A 78 21.33 -6.37 12.49
CA GLU A 78 22.74 -6.05 12.19
C GLU A 78 23.59 -6.03 13.47
N ASN A 79 23.11 -5.38 14.53
CA ASN A 79 23.83 -5.30 15.81
C ASN A 79 23.97 -6.66 16.51
N ARG A 80 22.94 -7.51 16.46
CA ARG A 80 22.93 -8.81 17.15
C ARG A 80 23.66 -9.90 16.35
N LEU A 81 23.63 -9.82 15.02
CA LEU A 81 24.41 -10.70 14.14
C LEU A 81 25.91 -10.38 14.17
N SER A 82 26.29 -9.13 14.46
CA SER A 82 27.70 -8.74 14.62
C SER A 82 28.35 -9.18 15.93
N ALA A 83 27.57 -9.55 16.94
CA ALA A 83 28.13 -9.94 18.23
C ALA A 83 28.68 -11.38 18.14
N GLU A 84 30.00 -11.52 18.03
CA GLU A 84 30.76 -12.79 17.98
C GLU A 84 30.39 -13.77 19.11
N ASN A 85 29.86 -13.25 20.22
CA ASN A 85 29.10 -13.99 21.21
C ASN A 85 27.85 -13.19 21.47
N GLY A 86 26.70 -13.64 20.94
CA GLY A 86 25.40 -12.96 21.08
C GLY A 86 25.24 -12.38 22.47
N VAL A 87 24.91 -11.07 22.54
CA VAL A 87 24.83 -10.31 23.80
C VAL A 87 24.17 -11.16 24.88
N LEU A 88 24.99 -11.59 25.85
CA LEU A 88 24.58 -12.49 26.92
C LEU A 88 23.31 -11.96 27.57
N SER A 89 22.31 -12.83 27.66
CA SER A 89 21.05 -12.52 28.34
C SER A 89 21.35 -12.15 29.81
N PRO A 90 20.90 -10.99 30.34
CA PRO A 90 21.21 -10.59 31.73
C PRO A 90 20.55 -11.46 32.81
N ARG A 91 19.86 -12.54 32.45
CA ARG A 91 19.22 -13.45 33.41
C ARG A 91 19.39 -14.89 32.97
N GLY A 92 20.20 -15.62 33.73
CA GLY A 92 20.15 -17.07 33.79
C GLY A 92 18.74 -17.52 34.17
N ARG A 93 17.96 -17.93 33.18
CA ARG A 93 16.76 -18.74 33.38
C ARG A 93 16.64 -19.69 32.21
N GLU A 94 16.76 -20.98 32.54
CA GLU A 94 16.51 -22.14 31.70
C GLU A 94 15.05 -22.17 31.22
N THR A 95 14.66 -21.22 30.39
CA THR A 95 13.58 -21.45 29.44
C THR A 95 14.28 -21.82 28.16
N GLN A 96 14.18 -23.09 27.78
CA GLN A 96 14.51 -23.61 26.45
C GLN A 96 14.00 -22.63 25.41
N THR A 97 14.86 -21.72 24.96
CA THR A 97 14.57 -20.77 23.91
C THR A 97 14.49 -21.60 22.65
N ASP A 98 13.28 -21.88 22.12
CA ASP A 98 13.16 -22.55 20.83
C ASP A 98 13.85 -21.66 19.79
N VAL A 99 15.08 -21.99 19.46
CA VAL A 99 15.81 -21.35 18.37
C VAL A 99 15.11 -21.84 17.10
N PRO A 100 14.65 -20.94 16.23
CA PRO A 100 13.95 -21.37 15.03
C PRO A 100 14.90 -22.20 14.17
N ALA A 101 14.43 -23.38 13.78
CA ALA A 101 15.16 -24.22 12.85
C ALA A 101 15.24 -23.53 11.49
N PHE A 102 16.37 -23.67 10.80
CA PHE A 102 16.48 -23.24 9.42
C PHE A 102 15.72 -24.21 8.52
N GLU A 103 14.82 -23.67 7.74
CA GLU A 103 14.05 -24.39 6.73
C GLU A 103 14.63 -24.09 5.35
N PRO A 104 14.85 -25.11 4.52
CA PRO A 104 15.36 -24.92 3.17
C PRO A 104 14.32 -24.23 2.28
N LEU A 105 14.70 -23.14 1.59
CA LEU A 105 13.88 -22.55 0.52
C LEU A 105 14.00 -23.32 -0.79
N PHE A 106 15.02 -24.17 -0.92
CA PHE A 106 15.33 -24.99 -2.09
C PHE A 106 15.46 -26.44 -1.66
N ALA A 107 14.99 -27.39 -2.48
CA ALA A 107 15.14 -28.82 -2.17
C ALA A 107 16.61 -29.24 -1.95
N ASP A 108 17.55 -28.51 -2.57
CA ASP A 108 18.97 -28.83 -2.56
C ASP A 108 19.79 -28.05 -1.51
N SER A 109 19.18 -27.17 -0.71
CA SER A 109 19.91 -26.36 0.28
C SER A 109 20.17 -27.11 1.59
N ASP A 110 21.44 -27.28 1.95
CA ASP A 110 21.84 -27.84 3.26
C ASP A 110 21.85 -26.76 4.35
N CYS A 111 20.80 -26.76 5.17
CA CYS A 111 20.62 -25.79 6.25
C CYS A 111 21.21 -26.23 7.60
N SER A 112 21.74 -27.46 7.69
CA SER A 112 22.24 -28.02 8.94
C SER A 112 23.53 -27.31 9.40
N ALA A 113 24.44 -26.99 8.47
CA ALA A 113 25.71 -26.34 8.76
C ALA A 113 25.55 -24.90 9.30
N MET A 114 24.60 -24.14 8.75
CA MET A 114 24.37 -22.74 9.16
C MET A 114 23.74 -22.63 10.56
N SER A 115 22.95 -23.64 10.96
CA SER A 115 22.36 -23.68 12.29
C SER A 115 23.41 -23.65 13.40
N ASN A 116 24.60 -24.20 13.16
CA ASN A 116 25.68 -24.25 14.15
C ASN A 116 26.47 -22.95 14.20
N THR A 117 26.79 -22.33 13.06
CA THR A 117 27.58 -21.09 13.00
C THR A 117 26.81 -19.89 13.56
N TRP A 118 25.50 -19.83 13.32
CA TRP A 118 24.68 -18.66 13.68
C TRP A 118 23.87 -18.88 14.98
N ARG A 119 24.07 -20.02 15.66
CA ARG A 119 23.24 -20.45 16.79
C ARG A 119 23.13 -19.38 17.88
N GLY A 120 24.25 -18.81 18.31
CA GLY A 120 24.28 -17.80 19.38
C GLY A 120 23.62 -16.47 18.96
N SER A 121 23.89 -16.00 17.74
CA SER A 121 23.27 -14.78 17.21
C SER A 121 21.77 -14.97 17.01
N LEU A 122 21.34 -16.12 16.49
CA LEU A 122 19.93 -16.48 16.33
C LEU A 122 19.21 -16.64 17.66
N GLU A 123 19.85 -17.19 18.69
CA GLU A 123 19.25 -17.28 20.01
C GLU A 123 18.98 -15.88 20.59
N SER A 124 19.96 -14.99 20.48
CA SER A 124 19.81 -13.59 20.91
C SER A 124 18.71 -12.85 20.13
N LEU A 125 18.63 -13.10 18.82
CA LEU A 125 17.61 -12.52 17.94
C LEU A 125 16.23 -13.13 18.24
N ALA A 126 16.12 -14.45 18.42
CA ALA A 126 14.88 -15.13 18.74
C ALA A 126 14.29 -14.66 20.08
N TRP A 127 15.15 -14.44 21.08
CA TRP A 127 14.73 -13.82 22.34
C TRP A 127 14.17 -12.42 22.11
N PHE A 128 14.88 -11.58 21.34
CA PHE A 128 14.41 -10.24 21.02
C PHE A 128 13.09 -10.28 20.24
N MET A 129 12.96 -11.14 19.24
CA MET A 129 11.74 -11.27 18.44
C MET A 129 10.55 -11.70 19.29
N ARG A 130 10.73 -12.56 20.29
CA ARG A 130 9.68 -12.89 21.27
C ARG A 130 9.31 -11.69 22.14
N TYR A 131 10.31 -10.99 22.69
CA TYR A 131 10.06 -9.77 23.47
C TYR A 131 9.32 -8.71 22.63
N TRP A 132 9.77 -8.50 21.40
CA TRP A 132 9.17 -7.55 20.47
C TRP A 132 7.75 -7.99 20.10
N ARG A 133 7.52 -9.29 19.88
CA ARG A 133 6.20 -9.85 19.66
C ARG A 133 5.26 -9.51 20.81
N ASP A 134 5.64 -9.87 22.01
CA ASP A 134 4.77 -9.82 23.19
C ASP A 134 4.42 -8.36 23.58
N ASN A 135 5.28 -7.39 23.22
CA ASN A 135 5.08 -5.98 23.55
C ASN A 135 4.57 -5.13 22.38
N PHE A 136 4.87 -5.49 21.12
CA PHE A 136 4.66 -4.61 19.97
C PHE A 136 3.96 -5.26 18.77
N SER A 137 3.95 -6.60 18.62
CA SER A 137 3.39 -7.22 17.39
C SER A 137 1.91 -6.91 17.14
N ALA A 138 1.10 -6.80 18.19
CA ALA A 138 -0.32 -6.52 18.07
C ALA A 138 -0.61 -5.11 17.51
N ALA A 139 0.28 -4.15 17.74
CA ALA A 139 0.13 -2.78 17.21
C ALA A 139 0.46 -2.69 15.71
N TYR A 140 1.23 -3.67 15.19
CA TYR A 140 1.73 -3.68 13.82
C TYR A 140 1.11 -4.78 12.95
N ASP A 141 0.25 -5.64 13.49
CA ASP A 141 -0.41 -6.75 12.77
C ASP A 141 0.55 -7.63 11.94
N LEU A 142 1.81 -7.74 12.37
CA LEU A 142 2.79 -8.60 11.73
C LEU A 142 2.41 -10.07 11.98
N ASN A 143 2.36 -10.85 10.91
CA ASN A 143 2.13 -12.29 10.98
C ASN A 143 3.45 -13.03 11.26
N ARG A 144 4.50 -12.60 10.57
CA ARG A 144 5.76 -13.35 10.50
C ARG A 144 6.94 -12.41 10.35
N VAL A 145 8.05 -12.78 10.97
CA VAL A 145 9.37 -12.23 10.69
C VAL A 145 10.28 -13.40 10.38
N PHE A 146 11.06 -13.29 9.31
CA PHE A 146 11.92 -14.35 8.84
C PHE A 146 13.27 -13.78 8.40
N LEU A 147 14.31 -14.59 8.53
CA LEU A 147 15.67 -14.25 8.12
C LEU A 147 16.15 -15.29 7.13
N ILE A 148 16.74 -14.87 6.02
CA ILE A 148 17.20 -15.75 4.96
C ILE A 148 18.70 -15.56 4.79
N GLY A 149 19.46 -16.63 4.88
CA GLY A 149 20.90 -16.59 4.62
C GLY A 149 21.18 -16.21 3.16
N SER A 150 22.14 -15.31 2.95
CA SER A 150 22.50 -14.82 1.62
C SER A 150 23.10 -15.91 0.72
N ASP A 151 23.97 -16.75 1.30
CA ASP A 151 24.77 -17.72 0.55
C ASP A 151 24.05 -19.07 0.36
N ASN A 152 23.25 -19.50 1.33
CA ASN A 152 22.64 -20.84 1.35
C ASN A 152 21.11 -20.85 1.24
N LEU A 153 20.46 -19.68 1.20
CA LEU A 153 19.01 -19.53 1.02
C LEU A 153 18.20 -20.36 2.04
N CYS A 154 18.72 -20.48 3.25
CA CYS A 154 18.04 -21.11 4.37
C CYS A 154 17.26 -20.06 5.16
N MET A 155 15.99 -20.33 5.44
CA MET A 155 15.08 -19.42 6.14
C MET A 155 14.96 -19.81 7.61
N ALA A 156 15.29 -18.90 8.53
CA ALA A 156 14.88 -18.98 9.93
C ALA A 156 13.55 -18.22 10.11
N ASN A 157 12.54 -18.92 10.60
CA ASN A 157 11.22 -18.35 10.84
C ASN A 157 11.02 -18.01 12.32
N PHE A 158 10.86 -16.73 12.64
CA PHE A 158 10.60 -16.27 14.01
C PHE A 158 9.11 -16.15 14.35
N GLY A 159 8.22 -16.66 13.48
CA GLY A 159 6.76 -16.81 13.60
C GLY A 159 6.10 -16.07 14.77
N LEU A 160 5.31 -15.04 14.46
CA LEU A 160 4.60 -14.26 15.49
C LEU A 160 3.19 -14.81 15.75
N ARG A 161 2.55 -15.38 14.73
CA ARG A 161 1.24 -16.05 14.78
C ARG A 161 1.35 -17.43 14.13
N ASP A 162 0.66 -18.43 14.70
CA ASP A 162 0.48 -19.75 14.08
C ASP A 162 -0.51 -19.65 12.92
N MET A 163 -0.04 -19.16 11.77
CA MET A 163 -0.80 -19.19 10.53
C MET A 163 -0.37 -20.39 9.69
N PRO A 164 -1.30 -21.29 9.30
CA PRO A 164 -1.01 -22.30 8.30
C PRO A 164 -0.86 -21.57 6.97
N VAL A 165 0.38 -21.23 6.64
CA VAL A 165 0.72 -20.65 5.34
C VAL A 165 0.31 -21.70 4.29
N GLU A 166 -0.32 -21.27 3.20
CA GLU A 166 -0.21 -22.01 1.93
C GLU A 166 1.27 -21.94 1.51
N ARG A 167 2.05 -22.77 2.20
CA ARG A 167 3.49 -22.63 2.38
C ARG A 167 4.19 -22.67 1.03
N ASP A 168 3.69 -23.50 0.13
CA ASP A 168 4.35 -23.72 -1.16
C ASP A 168 4.16 -22.55 -2.14
N THR A 169 3.01 -21.89 -2.16
CA THR A 169 2.76 -20.78 -3.10
C THR A 169 3.48 -19.51 -2.66
N ALA A 170 3.40 -19.18 -1.37
CA ALA A 170 4.09 -18.04 -0.78
C ALA A 170 5.62 -18.21 -0.83
N LEU A 171 6.15 -19.40 -0.53
CA LEU A 171 7.59 -19.67 -0.61
C LEU A 171 8.09 -19.66 -2.07
N LYS A 172 7.32 -20.13 -3.04
CA LYS A 172 7.66 -20.03 -4.47
C LYS A 172 7.71 -18.58 -4.95
N ALA A 173 6.72 -17.76 -4.58
CA ALA A 173 6.71 -16.34 -4.93
C ALA A 173 7.89 -15.60 -4.28
N LEU A 174 8.17 -15.89 -3.01
CA LEU A 174 9.35 -15.36 -2.30
C LEU A 174 10.66 -15.77 -2.99
N HIS A 175 10.77 -17.04 -3.38
CA HIS A 175 11.93 -17.58 -4.09
C HIS A 175 12.19 -16.83 -5.40
N GLU A 176 11.17 -16.64 -6.24
CA GLU A 176 11.31 -15.92 -7.51
C GLU A 176 11.77 -14.48 -7.29
N ARG A 177 11.22 -13.82 -6.26
CA ARG A 177 11.55 -12.44 -5.88
C ARG A 177 12.98 -12.29 -5.37
N ILE A 178 13.46 -13.23 -4.56
CA ILE A 178 14.84 -13.23 -4.06
C ILE A 178 15.84 -13.49 -5.18
N ASN A 179 15.54 -14.42 -6.08
CA ASN A 179 16.39 -14.68 -7.25
C ASN A 179 16.48 -13.46 -8.15
N LYS A 180 15.35 -12.78 -8.39
CA LYS A 180 15.33 -11.52 -9.15
C LYS A 180 16.19 -10.44 -8.48
N TYR A 181 16.11 -10.32 -7.15
CA TYR A 181 16.90 -9.36 -6.38
C TYR A 181 18.41 -9.67 -6.46
N ARG A 182 18.82 -10.93 -6.28
CA ARG A 182 20.23 -11.34 -6.34
C ARG A 182 20.85 -11.13 -7.73
N ASN A 183 20.04 -11.27 -8.77
CA ASN A 183 20.46 -11.08 -10.15
C ASN A 183 20.34 -9.63 -10.63
N ALA A 184 19.87 -8.71 -9.77
CA ALA A 184 19.75 -7.30 -10.10
C ALA A 184 21.13 -6.60 -10.14
N PRO A 185 21.29 -5.55 -10.95
CA PRO A 185 22.51 -4.74 -10.95
C PRO A 185 22.82 -4.16 -9.55
N GLN A 186 24.10 -3.94 -9.24
CA GLN A 186 24.58 -3.53 -7.91
C GLN A 186 23.90 -2.26 -7.34
N ASP A 187 23.47 -1.33 -8.20
CA ASP A 187 22.75 -0.10 -7.77
C ASP A 187 21.35 -0.40 -7.17
N ASP A 188 20.68 -1.46 -7.63
CA ASP A 188 19.36 -1.89 -7.12
C ASP A 188 19.48 -2.93 -6.00
N SER A 189 20.59 -3.66 -5.94
CA SER A 189 20.87 -4.72 -4.96
C SER A 189 21.07 -4.23 -3.52
N GLY A 190 21.07 -2.92 -3.27
CA GLY A 190 21.10 -2.33 -1.93
C GLY A 190 19.72 -1.96 -1.37
N SER A 191 18.69 -1.98 -2.22
CA SER A 191 17.36 -1.46 -1.90
C SER A 191 16.47 -2.47 -1.17
N ASN A 192 15.45 -1.96 -0.47
CA ASN A 192 14.41 -2.78 0.15
C ASN A 192 13.45 -3.28 -0.93
N LEU A 193 13.09 -4.55 -0.88
CA LEU A 193 12.10 -5.14 -1.78
C LEU A 193 10.73 -5.18 -1.10
N TYR A 194 9.71 -4.72 -1.81
CA TYR A 194 8.32 -4.76 -1.35
C TYR A 194 7.45 -5.46 -2.39
N TRP A 195 6.54 -6.33 -1.96
CA TRP A 195 5.54 -6.90 -2.84
C TRP A 195 4.29 -7.30 -2.07
N ILE A 196 3.22 -7.51 -2.82
CA ILE A 196 1.93 -7.94 -2.30
C ILE A 196 1.54 -9.25 -2.97
N SER A 197 1.00 -10.19 -2.21
CA SER A 197 0.37 -11.39 -2.73
C SER A 197 -1.12 -11.42 -2.38
N GLU A 198 -1.89 -12.08 -3.24
CA GLU A 198 -3.29 -12.38 -2.96
C GLU A 198 -3.41 -13.31 -1.73
N GLY A 199 -4.45 -13.09 -0.94
CA GLY A 199 -4.82 -13.95 0.18
C GLY A 199 -5.98 -14.88 -0.18
N PRO A 200 -6.42 -15.73 0.76
CA PRO A 200 -7.46 -16.73 0.52
C PRO A 200 -8.86 -16.13 0.32
N ARG A 201 -9.05 -14.83 0.60
CA ARG A 201 -10.33 -14.13 0.50
C ARG A 201 -10.20 -12.85 -0.34
N PRO A 202 -11.21 -12.49 -1.14
CA PRO A 202 -11.26 -11.20 -1.82
C PRO A 202 -11.08 -10.05 -0.82
N GLY A 203 -10.30 -9.04 -1.19
CA GLY A 203 -9.99 -7.89 -0.34
C GLY A 203 -9.00 -8.17 0.80
N VAL A 204 -8.44 -9.38 0.91
CA VAL A 204 -7.39 -9.72 1.89
C VAL A 204 -6.16 -10.22 1.14
N GLY A 205 -4.97 -9.81 1.59
CA GLY A 205 -3.71 -10.36 1.09
C GLY A 205 -2.57 -10.17 2.05
N TYR A 206 -1.36 -10.41 1.56
CA TYR A 206 -0.14 -10.35 2.35
C TYR A 206 0.81 -9.32 1.76
N PHE A 207 1.25 -8.39 2.60
CA PHE A 207 2.30 -7.44 2.28
C PHE A 207 3.62 -7.96 2.82
N TYR A 208 4.59 -8.05 1.92
CA TYR A 208 5.93 -8.49 2.22
C TYR A 208 6.90 -7.33 2.05
N ALA A 209 7.79 -7.19 3.03
CA ALA A 209 8.94 -6.30 2.93
C ALA A 209 10.19 -7.10 3.25
N LEU A 210 11.24 -6.90 2.46
CA LEU A 210 12.52 -7.58 2.59
C LEU A 210 13.65 -6.54 2.54
N THR A 211 14.56 -6.59 3.49
CA THR A 211 15.70 -5.67 3.58
C THR A 211 17.00 -6.45 3.70
N PRO A 212 18.06 -6.04 2.99
CA PRO A 212 19.39 -6.64 3.15
C PRO A 212 20.01 -6.24 4.50
N VAL A 213 20.63 -7.22 5.15
CA VAL A 213 21.36 -7.09 6.41
C VAL A 213 22.86 -7.26 6.11
N TYR A 214 23.62 -6.20 6.38
CA TYR A 214 25.05 -6.18 6.11
C TYR A 214 25.85 -6.36 7.40
N LEU A 215 26.92 -7.14 7.32
CA LEU A 215 27.93 -7.25 8.37
C LEU A 215 29.30 -6.98 7.76
N ALA A 216 30.05 -6.03 8.32
CA ALA A 216 31.35 -5.62 7.79
C ALA A 216 31.32 -5.35 6.27
N ASN A 217 30.29 -4.66 5.80
CA ASN A 217 30.06 -4.31 4.38
C ASN A 217 29.84 -5.52 3.43
N ARG A 218 29.56 -6.71 3.98
CA ARG A 218 29.15 -7.90 3.23
C ARG A 218 27.70 -8.25 3.55
N LEU A 219 26.91 -8.51 2.50
CA LEU A 219 25.55 -9.04 2.66
C LEU A 219 25.64 -10.40 3.36
N GLN A 220 25.04 -10.52 4.54
CA GLN A 220 25.01 -11.78 5.30
C GLN A 220 23.66 -12.46 5.19
N ALA A 221 22.58 -11.68 5.26
CA ALA A 221 21.22 -12.19 5.25
C ALA A 221 20.24 -11.17 4.68
N LEU A 222 19.02 -11.65 4.39
CA LEU A 222 17.87 -10.85 4.05
C LEU A 222 16.86 -11.00 5.20
N LEU A 223 16.45 -9.88 5.80
CA LEU A 223 15.43 -9.85 6.83
C LEU A 223 14.09 -9.49 6.19
N GLY A 224 13.07 -10.31 6.43
CA GLY A 224 11.74 -10.12 5.87
C GLY A 224 10.65 -10.10 6.93
N VAL A 225 9.60 -9.34 6.65
CA VAL A 225 8.35 -9.35 7.42
C VAL A 225 7.17 -9.60 6.51
N GLU A 226 6.18 -10.29 7.05
CA GLU A 226 4.88 -10.51 6.43
C GLU A 226 3.79 -9.87 7.30
N GLN A 227 2.94 -9.08 6.66
CA GLN A 227 1.81 -8.42 7.30
C GLN A 227 0.52 -8.72 6.52
N THR A 228 -0.56 -9.01 7.25
CA THR A 228 -1.87 -9.12 6.59
C THR A 228 -2.34 -7.73 6.17
N ILE A 229 -2.75 -7.57 4.92
CA ILE A 229 -3.44 -6.37 4.44
C ILE A 229 -4.90 -6.68 4.17
N ARG A 230 -5.75 -5.73 4.55
CA ARG A 230 -7.20 -5.79 4.32
C ARG A 230 -7.58 -4.50 3.63
N MET A 231 -8.24 -4.60 2.49
CA MET A 231 -8.63 -3.43 1.69
C MET A 231 -9.60 -2.51 2.44
N GLU A 232 -10.39 -3.07 3.36
CA GLU A 232 -11.24 -2.33 4.30
C GLU A 232 -10.48 -1.37 5.22
N ASN A 233 -9.18 -1.60 5.45
CA ASN A 233 -8.34 -0.72 6.26
C ASN A 233 -7.76 0.47 5.47
N PHE A 234 -8.03 0.58 4.17
CA PHE A 234 -7.49 1.65 3.31
C PHE A 234 -8.48 2.74 2.94
N PHE A 235 -9.72 2.65 3.40
CA PHE A 235 -10.70 3.70 3.22
C PHE A 235 -11.44 3.98 4.53
N LEU A 236 -11.93 5.20 4.64
CA LEU A 236 -12.80 5.58 5.74
C LEU A 236 -14.26 5.30 5.35
N PRO A 237 -15.09 4.75 6.24
CA PRO A 237 -16.51 4.60 5.97
C PRO A 237 -17.12 5.97 5.67
N GLY A 238 -17.62 6.12 4.44
CA GLY A 238 -18.13 7.37 3.92
C GLY A 238 -19.58 7.28 3.49
N THR A 239 -20.05 8.34 2.83
CA THR A 239 -21.43 8.40 2.31
C THR A 239 -21.58 7.74 0.94
N LEU A 240 -20.47 7.49 0.25
CA LEU A 240 -20.43 6.89 -1.07
C LEU A 240 -19.86 5.47 -1.00
N PRO A 241 -20.39 4.52 -1.79
CA PRO A 241 -19.77 3.20 -1.92
C PRO A 241 -18.39 3.37 -2.58
N MET A 242 -17.34 3.03 -1.85
CA MET A 242 -15.97 3.08 -2.33
C MET A 242 -15.41 1.69 -2.57
N GLY A 243 -14.62 1.55 -3.63
CA GLY A 243 -13.80 0.39 -3.91
C GLY A 243 -12.32 0.75 -3.81
N VAL A 244 -11.50 -0.19 -3.37
CA VAL A 244 -10.03 -0.04 -3.38
C VAL A 244 -9.44 -1.18 -4.18
N THR A 245 -8.54 -0.84 -5.09
CA THR A 245 -7.78 -1.80 -5.90
C THR A 245 -6.31 -1.43 -5.85
N ILE A 246 -5.46 -2.42 -5.55
CA ILE A 246 -4.01 -2.30 -5.60
C ILE A 246 -3.54 -2.83 -6.94
N LEU A 247 -2.66 -2.07 -7.60
CA LEU A 247 -2.06 -2.41 -8.88
C LEU A 247 -0.57 -2.67 -8.71
N ASP A 248 -0.01 -3.56 -9.54
CA ASP A 248 1.43 -3.67 -9.70
C ASP A 248 1.98 -2.52 -10.57
N GLU A 249 3.30 -2.49 -10.75
CA GLU A 249 3.99 -1.50 -11.59
C GLU A 249 3.55 -1.53 -13.06
N ASN A 250 3.01 -2.66 -13.52
CA ASN A 250 2.54 -2.88 -14.89
C ASN A 250 1.04 -2.59 -15.06
N GLY A 251 0.32 -2.25 -13.98
CA GLY A 251 -1.11 -1.97 -13.99
C GLY A 251 -2.01 -3.20 -13.85
N HIS A 252 -1.44 -4.37 -13.53
CA HIS A 252 -2.21 -5.55 -13.19
C HIS A 252 -2.78 -5.44 -11.78
N THR A 253 -4.04 -5.86 -11.62
CA THR A 253 -4.70 -5.89 -10.33
C THR A 253 -4.08 -6.97 -9.44
N LEU A 254 -3.50 -6.54 -8.31
CA LEU A 254 -2.99 -7.44 -7.28
C LEU A 254 -4.08 -7.84 -6.31
N ILE A 255 -4.85 -6.88 -5.78
CA ILE A 255 -5.96 -7.14 -4.85
C ILE A 255 -7.05 -6.12 -5.12
N SER A 256 -8.30 -6.56 -5.12
CA SER A 256 -9.46 -5.68 -5.21
C SER A 256 -10.50 -6.04 -4.15
N LEU A 257 -11.12 -5.02 -3.56
CA LEU A 257 -12.22 -5.18 -2.63
C LEU A 257 -13.50 -5.66 -3.32
N THR A 258 -13.75 -5.19 -4.55
CA THR A 258 -15.06 -5.27 -5.20
C THR A 258 -15.28 -6.56 -6.00
N GLY A 259 -14.48 -7.60 -5.72
CA GLY A 259 -14.58 -8.90 -6.36
C GLY A 259 -14.16 -8.89 -7.83
N PRO A 260 -14.26 -10.02 -8.55
CA PRO A 260 -13.77 -10.16 -9.92
C PRO A 260 -14.54 -9.37 -10.98
N GLU A 261 -15.81 -9.02 -10.74
CA GLU A 261 -16.66 -8.39 -11.76
C GLU A 261 -16.47 -6.86 -11.90
N SER A 262 -15.88 -6.20 -10.89
CA SER A 262 -15.59 -4.76 -10.90
C SER A 262 -14.11 -4.48 -10.63
N LYS A 263 -13.24 -5.33 -11.17
CA LYS A 263 -11.80 -5.12 -11.14
C LYS A 263 -11.43 -3.93 -12.03
N ILE A 264 -11.07 -2.82 -11.41
CA ILE A 264 -10.45 -1.68 -12.08
C ILE A 264 -9.14 -2.16 -12.71
N LYS A 265 -9.07 -2.19 -14.04
CA LYS A 265 -7.83 -2.49 -14.75
C LYS A 265 -7.06 -1.19 -14.98
N GLY A 266 -5.74 -1.24 -14.86
CA GLY A 266 -4.90 -0.10 -15.21
C GLY A 266 -5.09 0.27 -16.69
N ASP A 267 -5.49 1.53 -16.94
CA ASP A 267 -5.46 2.09 -18.29
C ASP A 267 -4.07 2.69 -18.53
N PRO A 268 -3.43 2.43 -19.67
CA PRO A 268 -2.17 3.06 -20.06
C PRO A 268 -2.13 4.58 -19.85
N ARG A 269 -3.27 5.28 -20.01
CA ARG A 269 -3.35 6.75 -19.89
C ARG A 269 -2.97 7.26 -18.50
N TRP A 270 -3.42 6.61 -17.44
CA TRP A 270 -3.18 7.05 -16.05
C TRP A 270 -2.13 6.20 -15.32
N MET A 271 -1.63 5.15 -15.95
CA MET A 271 -0.48 4.41 -15.43
C MET A 271 0.82 5.23 -15.51
N GLN A 272 0.97 6.09 -16.53
CA GLN A 272 2.15 6.94 -16.73
C GLN A 272 2.25 8.09 -15.71
N GLU A 273 1.13 8.57 -15.20
CA GLU A 273 1.09 9.68 -14.25
C GLU A 273 1.31 9.22 -12.81
N ARG A 274 2.03 9.97 -11.98
CA ARG A 274 2.23 9.62 -10.56
C ARG A 274 0.93 9.66 -9.75
N SER A 275 0.03 10.54 -10.13
CA SER A 275 -1.30 10.67 -9.54
C SER A 275 -2.29 11.04 -10.63
N TRP A 276 -3.46 10.39 -10.63
CA TRP A 276 -4.51 10.67 -11.59
C TRP A 276 -5.86 10.65 -10.89
N PHE A 277 -6.74 11.59 -11.25
CA PHE A 277 -8.11 11.65 -10.75
C PHE A 277 -9.05 11.86 -11.92
N GLY A 278 -9.99 10.95 -12.11
CA GLY A 278 -10.92 11.04 -13.23
C GLY A 278 -11.81 9.81 -13.37
N TYR A 279 -12.63 9.84 -14.42
CA TYR A 279 -13.54 8.75 -14.72
C TYR A 279 -12.86 7.67 -15.57
N THR A 280 -13.19 6.41 -15.27
CA THR A 280 -12.86 5.28 -16.14
C THR A 280 -13.61 5.36 -17.47
N GLU A 281 -13.17 4.57 -18.46
CA GLU A 281 -13.82 4.54 -19.77
C GLU A 281 -15.33 4.28 -19.65
N GLY A 282 -16.13 5.11 -20.32
CA GLY A 282 -17.59 5.05 -20.25
C GLY A 282 -18.21 5.68 -19.01
N PHE A 283 -17.47 6.50 -18.24
CA PHE A 283 -17.96 7.25 -17.08
C PHE A 283 -18.59 6.37 -15.98
N ARG A 284 -18.12 5.13 -15.86
CA ARG A 284 -18.69 4.15 -14.92
C ARG A 284 -18.25 4.39 -13.48
N GLU A 285 -16.97 4.69 -13.30
CA GLU A 285 -16.35 4.80 -11.97
C GLU A 285 -15.47 6.04 -11.93
N LEU A 286 -15.49 6.76 -10.81
CA LEU A 286 -14.59 7.87 -10.52
C LEU A 286 -13.44 7.35 -9.65
N VAL A 287 -12.20 7.54 -10.10
CA VAL A 287 -11.03 6.89 -9.50
C VAL A 287 -9.96 7.93 -9.18
N LEU A 288 -9.35 7.78 -8.00
CA LEU A 288 -8.07 8.41 -7.65
C LEU A 288 -6.98 7.34 -7.64
N LYS A 289 -6.02 7.45 -8.56
CA LYS A 289 -4.78 6.69 -8.52
C LYS A 289 -3.68 7.53 -7.89
N LYS A 290 -2.92 6.93 -6.96
CA LYS A 290 -1.68 7.47 -6.40
C LYS A 290 -0.67 6.36 -6.20
N ILE A 291 0.61 6.66 -6.43
CA ILE A 291 1.72 5.75 -6.13
C ILE A 291 2.02 5.82 -4.63
N CYS A 292 2.07 4.66 -3.99
CA CYS A 292 2.48 4.56 -2.59
C CYS A 292 4.01 4.44 -2.49
N HIS A 293 4.61 5.20 -1.58
CA HIS A 293 6.05 5.21 -1.38
C HIS A 293 6.42 4.67 0.01
N PRO A 294 7.32 3.68 0.12
CA PRO A 294 7.77 3.16 1.41
C PRO A 294 8.65 4.15 2.18
N HIS A 295 9.24 5.13 1.51
CA HIS A 295 10.07 6.18 2.12
C HIS A 295 9.54 7.56 1.74
N ARG A 296 9.88 8.56 2.57
CA ARG A 296 9.52 9.96 2.35
C ARG A 296 10.55 10.64 1.46
#